data_AF-A0AAU6A8J9-F1
#
_entry.id   AF-A0AAU6A8J9-F1
#
_cell.length_a   1.000
_cell.length_b   1.000
_cell.length_c   1.000
_cell.angle_alpha   90.00
_cell.angle_beta   90.00
_cell.angle_gamma   90.00
#
_symmetry.space_group_name_H-M   'P 1'
#
loop_
_entity.id
_entity.type
_entity.pdbx_description
1 polymer ?
#
loop_
_entity_poly.entity_id
_entity_poly.type
_entity_poly.pdbx_seq_one_letter_code
_entity_poly.pdbx_strand_id
1 'polypeptide(L)'
;MPQNRPERPDFFARHRALLEQAVAATAHRGHWTPYPESPSKSLYGEDAAKDGEAVFHERLGGHFELPANPAASATLSDPAFVTGRFATLQSRRPATAEEHTEESAHA
;
A
#
# COMPACT_ATOMS: atom_id res chain seq x y z
N MET A 1 -30.24 4.65 12.56
CA MET A 1 -29.90 3.24 12.29
C MET A 1 -28.55 2.95 12.93
N PRO A 2 -28.44 2.06 13.94
CA PRO A 2 -27.15 1.69 14.49
C PRO A 2 -26.35 0.94 13.41
N GLN A 3 -25.16 1.45 13.10
CA GLN A 3 -24.26 0.85 12.12
C GLN A 3 -23.61 -0.39 12.76
N ASN A 4 -24.08 -1.58 12.39
CA ASN A 4 -23.49 -2.85 12.82
C ASN A 4 -22.11 -3.01 12.14
N ARG A 5 -21.05 -2.53 12.79
CA ARG A 5 -19.68 -2.73 12.31
C ARG A 5 -19.30 -4.19 12.59
N PRO A 6 -18.87 -4.96 11.58
CA PRO A 6 -18.41 -6.33 11.83
C PRO A 6 -17.27 -6.32 12.85
N GLU A 7 -17.30 -7.27 13.77
CA GLU A 7 -16.22 -7.50 14.73
C GLU A 7 -14.92 -7.67 13.96
N ARG A 8 -13.97 -6.76 14.19
CA ARG A 8 -12.66 -6.86 13.55
C ARG A 8 -11.85 -7.87 14.35
N PRO A 9 -11.36 -8.95 13.72
CA PRO A 9 -10.52 -9.90 14.43
C PRO A 9 -9.28 -9.17 14.94
N ASP A 10 -8.82 -9.55 16.14
CA ASP A 10 -7.56 -9.05 16.66
C ASP A 10 -6.39 -9.70 15.89
N PHE A 11 -5.92 -8.98 14.87
CA PHE A 11 -4.78 -9.40 14.06
C PHE A 11 -3.49 -9.47 14.87
N PHE A 12 -3.34 -8.62 15.89
CA PHE A 12 -2.15 -8.66 16.74
C PHE A 12 -2.14 -9.97 17.53
N ALA A 13 -3.25 -10.31 18.20
CA ALA A 13 -3.36 -11.56 18.93
C ALA A 13 -3.15 -12.78 18.02
N ARG A 14 -3.76 -12.78 16.82
CA ARG A 14 -3.61 -13.88 15.83
C ARG A 14 -2.16 -14.10 15.40
N HIS A 15 -1.39 -13.03 15.24
CA HIS A 15 -0.04 -13.08 14.66
C HIS A 15 1.09 -12.85 15.68
N ARG A 16 0.78 -12.74 16.98
CA ARG A 16 1.73 -12.41 18.05
C ARG A 16 2.97 -13.31 18.05
N ALA A 17 2.78 -14.63 17.99
CA ALA A 17 3.89 -15.58 18.00
C ALA A 17 4.82 -15.44 16.78
N LEU A 18 4.25 -15.17 15.60
CA LEU A 18 5.02 -14.92 14.37
C LEU A 18 5.86 -13.64 14.49
N LEU A 19 5.28 -12.58 15.07
CA LEU A 19 5.96 -11.31 15.29
C LEU A 19 7.09 -11.44 16.32
N GLU A 20 6.89 -12.18 17.40
CA GLU A 20 7.94 -12.46 18.40
C GLU A 20 9.13 -13.21 17.76
N GLN A 21 8.86 -14.20 16.91
CA GLN A 21 9.91 -14.89 16.13
C GLN A 21 10.65 -13.93 15.19
N ALA A 22 9.94 -13.04 14.49
CA ALA A 22 10.55 -12.05 13.62
C ALA A 22 11.48 -11.08 14.35
N VAL A 23 11.07 -10.62 15.54
CA VAL A 23 11.90 -9.76 16.41
C VAL A 23 13.17 -10.50 16.84
N ALA A 24 13.04 -11.75 17.29
CA ALA A 24 14.18 -12.57 17.69
C ALA A 24 15.16 -12.83 16.53
N ALA A 25 14.64 -13.19 15.35
CA ALA A 25 15.44 -13.40 14.14
C ALA A 25 16.19 -12.12 13.72
N THR A 26 15.52 -10.97 13.79
CA THR A 26 16.12 -9.67 13.50
C THR A 26 17.28 -9.38 14.45
N ALA A 27 17.12 -9.64 15.74
CA ALA A 27 18.19 -9.47 16.73
C ALA A 27 19.38 -10.40 16.47
N HIS A 28 19.12 -11.66 16.07
CA HIS A 28 20.15 -12.64 15.75
C HIS A 28 20.89 -12.36 14.44
N ARG A 29 20.27 -11.64 13.49
CA ARG A 29 20.82 -11.32 12.15
C ARG A 29 21.18 -12.57 11.30
N GLY A 30 20.67 -13.74 11.67
CA GLY A 30 20.80 -14.98 10.90
C GLY A 30 19.74 -15.08 9.79
N HIS A 31 19.90 -16.07 8.92
CA HIS A 31 18.89 -16.37 7.90
C HIS A 31 17.62 -16.94 8.55
N TRP A 32 16.48 -16.29 8.30
CA TRP A 32 15.16 -16.71 8.77
C TRP A 32 14.09 -16.15 7.83
N THR A 33 13.15 -17.02 7.43
CA THR A 33 11.91 -16.62 6.75
C THR A 33 10.75 -17.46 7.30
N PRO A 34 9.60 -16.85 7.63
CA PRO A 34 8.39 -17.59 7.99
C PRO A 34 7.62 -18.08 6.74
N TYR A 35 7.99 -17.59 5.56
CA TYR A 35 7.34 -17.92 4.30
C TYR A 35 8.29 -18.79 3.48
N PRO A 36 7.91 -20.03 3.17
CA PRO A 36 8.73 -20.89 2.35
C PRO A 36 8.97 -20.29 0.96
N GLU A 37 10.18 -20.41 0.44
CA GLU A 37 10.55 -19.84 -0.86
C GLU A 37 10.37 -20.82 -2.01
N SER A 38 10.36 -22.12 -1.71
CA SER A 38 10.19 -23.16 -2.71
C SER A 38 8.71 -23.24 -3.13
N PRO A 39 8.37 -23.17 -4.43
CA PRO A 39 7.02 -23.35 -4.95
C PRO A 39 6.61 -24.84 -4.94
N SER A 40 6.84 -25.52 -3.82
CA SER A 40 6.56 -26.94 -3.66
C SER A 40 5.07 -27.18 -3.48
N LYS A 41 4.51 -28.13 -4.24
CA LYS A 41 3.11 -28.56 -4.12
C LYS A 41 2.75 -29.04 -2.71
N SER A 42 3.71 -29.64 -2.01
CA SER A 42 3.52 -30.08 -0.62
C SER A 42 3.24 -28.93 0.35
N LEU A 43 3.64 -27.70 0.01
CA LEU A 43 3.48 -26.52 0.87
C LEU A 43 2.28 -25.67 0.45
N TYR A 44 2.07 -25.51 -0.85
CA TYR A 44 1.04 -24.63 -1.39
C TYR A 44 -0.25 -25.34 -1.80
N GLY A 45 -0.24 -26.68 -1.87
CA GLY A 45 -1.32 -27.49 -2.42
C GLY A 45 -1.02 -27.93 -3.86
N GLU A 46 -1.59 -29.07 -4.26
CA GLU A 46 -1.33 -29.68 -5.57
C GLU A 46 -1.73 -28.79 -6.75
N ASP A 47 -2.85 -28.07 -6.61
CA ASP A 47 -3.45 -27.27 -7.68
C ASP A 47 -3.07 -25.77 -7.62
N ALA A 48 -2.31 -25.34 -6.60
CA ALA A 48 -2.07 -23.91 -6.35
C ALA A 48 -1.41 -23.17 -7.52
N ALA A 49 -0.51 -23.83 -8.25
CA ALA A 49 0.11 -23.24 -9.44
C ALA A 49 -0.90 -23.02 -10.57
N LYS A 50 -1.75 -24.02 -10.82
CA LYS A 50 -2.79 -23.98 -11.86
C LYS A 50 -3.86 -22.95 -11.53
N ASP A 51 -4.31 -22.93 -10.27
CA ASP A 51 -5.32 -21.98 -9.80
C ASP A 51 -4.78 -20.55 -9.87
N GLY A 52 -3.52 -20.33 -9.48
CA GLY A 52 -2.84 -19.05 -9.60
C GLY A 52 -2.73 -18.56 -11.05
N GLU A 53 -2.34 -19.44 -11.97
CA GLU A 53 -2.25 -19.12 -13.40
C GLU A 53 -3.63 -18.78 -14.00
N ALA A 54 -4.67 -19.54 -13.66
CA ALA A 54 -6.02 -19.29 -14.13
C ALA A 54 -6.53 -17.91 -13.67
N VAL A 55 -6.36 -17.58 -12.40
CA VAL A 55 -6.72 -16.26 -11.84
C VAL A 55 -5.89 -15.14 -12.45
N PHE A 56 -4.61 -15.39 -12.76
CA PHE A 56 -3.76 -14.42 -13.43
C PHE A 56 -4.28 -14.13 -14.85
N HIS A 57 -4.57 -15.17 -15.64
CA HIS A 57 -5.09 -15.02 -17.00
C HIS A 57 -6.47 -14.35 -17.05
N GLU A 58 -7.36 -14.66 -16.10
CA GLU A 58 -8.66 -14.00 -15.98
C GLU A 58 -8.54 -12.47 -15.77
N ARG A 59 -7.46 -12.02 -15.09
CA ARG A 59 -7.22 -10.61 -14.80
C ARG A 59 -6.54 -9.85 -15.94
N LEU A 60 -6.01 -10.54 -16.96
CA LEU A 60 -5.32 -9.88 -18.07
C LEU A 60 -6.29 -9.05 -18.92
N GLY A 61 -5.88 -7.82 -19.26
CA GLY A 61 -6.68 -6.90 -20.08
C GLY A 61 -7.96 -6.39 -19.40
N GLY A 62 -8.25 -6.81 -18.17
CA GLY A 62 -9.42 -6.44 -17.40
C GLY A 62 -9.19 -5.27 -16.46
N HIS A 63 -10.28 -4.65 -16.01
CA HIS A 63 -10.25 -3.63 -14.96
C HIS A 63 -9.93 -4.26 -13.61
N PHE A 64 -9.03 -3.66 -12.84
CA PHE A 64 -8.72 -4.12 -11.48
C PHE A 64 -9.51 -3.29 -10.45
N GLU A 65 -10.57 -3.90 -9.91
CA GLU A 65 -11.47 -3.25 -8.95
C GLU A 65 -10.75 -2.94 -7.62
N LEU A 66 -10.63 -1.65 -7.30
CA LEU A 66 -10.06 -1.14 -6.04
C LEU A 66 -11.07 -0.28 -5.29
N PRO A 67 -12.01 -0.88 -4.53
CA PRO A 67 -13.15 -0.17 -3.95
C PRO A 67 -12.78 0.87 -2.89
N ALA A 68 -11.56 0.80 -2.33
CA ALA A 68 -11.10 1.70 -1.27
C ALA A 68 -10.43 2.99 -1.77
N ASN A 69 -10.11 3.08 -3.06
CA ASN A 69 -9.50 4.27 -3.64
C ASN A 69 -10.16 4.59 -5.00
N PRO A 70 -11.01 5.62 -5.06
CA PRO A 70 -11.71 6.03 -6.28
C PRO A 70 -10.79 6.38 -7.47
N ALA A 71 -9.50 6.64 -7.21
CA ALA A 71 -8.49 6.93 -8.23
C ALA A 71 -7.53 5.76 -8.49
N ALA A 72 -7.60 4.66 -7.74
CA ALA A 72 -6.68 3.53 -7.95
C ALA A 72 -7.02 2.66 -9.16
N SER A 73 -8.24 2.82 -9.68
CA SER A 73 -8.71 2.29 -10.95
C SER A 73 -8.15 3.04 -12.17
N ALA A 74 -7.47 4.18 -11.98
CA ALA A 74 -6.75 4.87 -13.04
C ALA A 74 -5.42 4.15 -13.30
N THR A 75 -5.39 3.32 -14.33
CA THR A 75 -4.20 2.63 -14.82
C THR A 75 -3.19 3.64 -15.37
N LEU A 76 -2.28 4.14 -14.51
CA LEU A 76 -1.08 4.92 -14.89
C LEU A 76 0.10 4.00 -15.26
N SER A 77 -0.18 2.81 -15.79
CA SER A 77 0.82 1.80 -16.15
C SER A 77 1.21 1.90 -17.63
N ASP A 78 1.45 3.11 -18.12
CA ASP A 78 2.09 3.33 -19.42
C ASP A 78 3.62 3.37 -19.20
N PRO A 79 4.46 2.63 -19.96
CA PRO A 79 5.91 2.80 -19.95
C PRO A 79 6.39 4.27 -20.12
N ALA A 80 5.59 5.13 -20.75
CA ALA A 80 5.81 6.57 -20.82
C ALA A 80 5.85 7.24 -19.43
N PHE A 81 5.13 6.70 -18.45
CA PHE A 81 5.13 7.17 -17.05
C PHE A 81 6.45 6.86 -16.31
N VAL A 82 7.15 5.80 -16.70
CA VAL A 82 8.46 5.43 -16.12
C VAL A 82 9.59 6.24 -16.78
N THR A 83 9.45 6.58 -18.06
CA THR A 83 10.53 7.16 -18.87
C THR A 83 10.50 8.70 -18.98
N GLY A 84 9.38 9.37 -18.66
CA GLY A 84 9.23 10.84 -18.75
C GLY A 84 9.25 11.60 -17.40
N ARG A 85 9.94 11.08 -16.39
CA ARG A 85 9.60 11.28 -14.98
C ARG A 85 10.13 12.57 -14.31
N PHE A 86 9.64 13.75 -14.72
CA PHE A 86 9.35 14.86 -13.80
C PHE A 86 8.25 15.77 -14.39
N ALA A 87 7.10 15.84 -13.73
CA ALA A 87 6.11 16.90 -13.96
C ALA A 87 5.78 17.56 -12.62
N THR A 88 5.97 18.87 -12.52
CA THR A 88 5.64 19.66 -11.34
C THR A 88 4.11 19.73 -11.20
N LEU A 89 3.53 18.97 -10.27
CA LEU A 89 2.08 19.01 -10.01
C LEU A 89 1.63 20.33 -9.33
N GLN A 90 2.51 20.97 -8.56
CA GLN A 90 2.19 22.24 -7.90
C GLN A 90 3.47 23.05 -7.62
N SER A 91 3.48 24.32 -8.01
CA SER A 91 4.52 25.30 -7.63
C SER A 91 3.91 26.29 -6.65
N ARG A 92 4.45 26.40 -5.43
CA ARG A 92 4.10 27.50 -4.52
C ARG A 92 4.94 28.72 -4.89
N ARG A 93 4.30 29.85 -5.17
CA ARG A 93 4.99 31.14 -5.18
C ARG A 93 4.97 31.71 -3.75
N PRO A 94 6.04 32.37 -3.29
CA PRO A 94 6.00 33.10 -2.04
C PRO A 94 4.88 34.15 -2.12
N ALA A 95 4.07 34.25 -1.07
CA ALA A 95 3.16 35.37 -0.93
C ALA A 95 3.99 36.67 -0.88
N THR A 96 3.58 37.68 -1.64
CA THR A 96 4.08 39.04 -1.41
C THR A 96 3.71 39.40 0.03
N ALA A 97 4.70 39.83 0.82
CA ALA A 97 4.46 40.28 2.18
C ALA A 97 3.33 41.32 2.16
N GLU A 98 2.23 41.03 2.85
CA GLU A 98 1.21 42.04 3.09
C GLU A 98 1.87 43.15 3.91
N GLU A 99 1.81 44.37 3.40
CA GLU A 99 2.27 45.55 4.11
C GLU A 99 1.52 45.64 5.44
N HIS A 100 2.27 45.54 6.53
CA HIS A 100 1.84 45.96 7.85
C HIS A 100 1.51 47.47 7.77
N THR A 101 0.25 47.83 7.58
CA THR A 101 -0.23 49.14 7.99
C THR A 101 -0.37 49.09 9.51
N GLU A 102 0.71 49.47 10.20
CA GLU A 102 0.65 49.87 11.60
C GLU A 102 -0.22 51.13 11.71
N GLU A 103 -1.52 50.96 11.96
CA GLU A 103 -2.34 52.03 12.52
C GLU A 103 -2.00 52.15 14.01
N SER A 104 -0.90 52.87 14.29
CA SER A 104 -0.59 53.39 15.61
C SER A 104 -1.40 54.67 15.83
N ALA A 105 -2.28 54.63 16.83
CA ALA A 105 -3.08 55.76 17.27
C ALA A 105 -2.21 56.89 17.82
N HIS A 106 -2.41 58.14 17.33
CA HIS A 106 -2.24 59.33 18.17
C HIS A 106 -2.90 60.59 17.58
N ALA A 107 -3.96 61.06 18.27
CA ALA A 107 -4.40 62.46 18.53
C ALA A 107 -5.92 62.60 18.41
#